data_AF-A0A7S2G3W8-F1
#
_entry.id   AF-A0A7S2G3W8-F1
#
_cell.length_a   1.000
_cell.length_b   1.000
_cell.length_c   1.000
_cell.angle_alpha   90.00
_cell.angle_beta   90.00
_cell.angle_gamma   90.00
#
_symmetry.space_group_name_H-M   'P 1'
#
loop_
_entity.id
_entity.type
_entity.pdbx_description
1 polymer ?
#
loop_
_entity_poly.entity_id
_entity_poly.type
_entity_poly.pdbx_seq_one_letter_code
_entity_poly.pdbx_strand_id
1 'polypeptide(L)'
;AELVQAFGSGIKISMRIPSEDDLDRHYNELSLLDMRECKASRKEDKDMILARILNVEVFNTCLQWLIFGSAGLFATWLDANSRLGHAGRIARRALRRPGGSSESLGGEDSSDDEEKANRQRVRLGAHSSGGSHSGS
;
A
#
# COMPACT_ATOMS: atom_id res chain seq x y z
N ALA A 1 13.13 -21.10 10.39
CA ALA A 1 12.88 -22.56 10.51
C ALA A 1 11.43 -22.87 10.89
N GLU A 2 10.87 -22.17 11.87
CA GLU A 2 9.54 -22.46 12.41
C GLU A 2 8.40 -22.39 11.38
N LEU A 3 8.42 -21.42 10.44
CA LEU A 3 7.36 -21.28 9.43
C LEU A 3 7.24 -22.52 8.52
N VAL A 4 8.37 -22.99 7.99
CA VAL A 4 8.45 -24.18 7.14
C VAL A 4 8.09 -25.45 7.93
N GLN A 5 8.51 -25.52 9.20
CA GLN A 5 8.20 -26.65 10.08
C GLN A 5 6.72 -26.71 10.45
N ALA A 6 6.10 -25.56 10.76
CA ALA A 6 4.68 -25.45 11.06
C ALA A 6 3.83 -25.86 9.84
N PHE A 7 4.22 -25.41 8.63
CA PHE A 7 3.59 -25.87 7.40
C PHE A 7 3.68 -27.39 7.21
N GLY A 8 4.89 -27.97 7.37
CA GLY A 8 5.08 -29.43 7.30
C GLY A 8 4.30 -30.22 8.36
N SER A 9 3.92 -29.57 9.46
CA SER A 9 3.14 -30.16 10.55
C SER A 9 1.63 -29.86 10.47
N GLY A 10 1.17 -29.17 9.42
CA GLY A 10 -0.23 -28.80 9.24
C GLY A 10 -0.75 -27.73 10.22
N ILE A 11 0.15 -27.04 10.92
CA ILE A 11 -0.22 -25.96 11.84
C ILE A 11 -0.63 -24.74 11.03
N LYS A 12 -1.83 -24.21 11.30
CA LYS A 12 -2.32 -23.00 10.63
C LYS A 12 -1.55 -21.77 11.11
N ILE A 13 -0.84 -21.13 10.18
CA ILE A 13 -0.11 -19.88 10.43
C ILE A 13 -1.02 -18.71 10.04
N SER A 14 -1.13 -17.69 10.91
CA SER A 14 -1.80 -16.42 10.60
C SER A 14 -0.85 -15.26 10.86
N MET A 15 -0.74 -14.34 9.90
CA MET A 15 0.10 -13.15 10.00
C MET A 15 -0.77 -11.90 9.93
N ARG A 16 -0.47 -10.90 10.78
CA ARG A 16 -1.07 -9.57 10.70
C ARG A 16 0.00 -8.59 10.24
N ILE A 17 -0.33 -7.81 9.22
CA ILE A 17 0.55 -6.78 8.69
C ILE A 17 0.02 -5.44 9.21
N PRO A 18 0.78 -4.74 10.08
CA PRO A 18 0.30 -3.51 10.71
C PRO A 18 0.32 -2.30 9.77
N SER A 19 1.13 -2.33 8.72
CA SER A 19 1.35 -1.23 7.78
C SER A 19 1.57 -1.77 6.38
N GLU A 20 0.63 -1.47 5.48
CA GLU A 20 0.71 -1.82 4.06
C GLU A 20 1.86 -1.07 3.38
N ASP A 21 2.02 0.21 3.71
CA ASP A 21 3.10 1.04 3.16
C ASP A 21 4.50 0.52 3.51
N ASP A 22 4.69 -0.05 4.70
CA ASP A 22 5.96 -0.68 5.06
C ASP A 22 6.16 -2.00 4.31
N LEU A 23 5.09 -2.78 4.13
CA LEU A 23 5.17 -4.02 3.36
C LEU A 23 5.54 -3.75 1.91
N ASP A 24 4.87 -2.80 1.25
CA ASP A 24 5.12 -2.46 -0.14
C ASP A 24 6.54 -1.92 -0.35
N ARG A 25 7.02 -1.11 0.60
CA ARG A 25 8.41 -0.60 0.59
C ARG A 25 9.45 -1.71 0.66
N HIS A 26 9.19 -2.75 1.45
CA HIS A 26 10.12 -3.87 1.63
C HIS A 26 9.76 -5.11 0.80
N TYR A 27 8.75 -5.03 -0.07
CA TYR A 27 8.24 -6.19 -0.82
C TYR A 27 9.34 -6.84 -1.67
N ASN A 28 10.13 -6.03 -2.36
CA ASN A 28 11.24 -6.51 -3.19
C ASN A 28 12.31 -7.20 -2.34
N GLU A 29 12.66 -6.64 -1.18
CA GLU A 29 13.62 -7.26 -0.26
C GLU A 29 13.12 -8.60 0.29
N LEU A 30 11.82 -8.69 0.61
CA LEU A 30 11.18 -9.93 1.04
C LEU A 30 11.14 -10.97 -0.08
N SER A 31 10.94 -10.56 -1.34
CA SER A 31 10.96 -11.48 -2.49
C SER A 31 12.34 -12.08 -2.76
N LEU A 32 13.40 -11.42 -2.28
CA LEU A 32 14.79 -11.85 -2.39
C LEU A 32 15.32 -12.50 -1.11
N LEU A 33 14.43 -12.83 -0.17
CA LEU A 33 14.80 -13.41 1.12
C LEU A 33 15.58 -14.73 0.93
N ASP A 34 16.83 -14.71 1.38
CA ASP A 34 17.71 -15.87 1.50
C ASP A 34 18.06 -16.08 2.98
N MET A 35 17.81 -17.28 3.50
CA MET A 35 18.17 -17.67 4.87
C MET A 35 19.65 -17.46 5.21
N ARG A 36 20.55 -17.52 4.23
CA ARG A 36 21.98 -17.27 4.42
C ARG A 36 22.28 -15.81 4.72
N GLU A 37 21.46 -14.89 4.24
CA GLU A 37 21.64 -13.45 4.41
C GLU A 37 20.83 -12.91 5.61
N CYS A 38 19.94 -13.73 6.18
CA CYS A 38 19.21 -13.35 7.38
C CYS A 38 20.14 -13.04 8.57
N LYS A 39 19.79 -11.99 9.31
CA LYS A 39 20.46 -11.59 10.55
C LYS A 39 19.81 -12.33 11.72
N ALA A 40 20.63 -12.90 12.59
CA ALA A 40 20.21 -13.39 13.89
C ALA A 40 20.86 -12.54 14.98
N SER A 41 20.18 -12.36 16.11
CA SER A 41 20.70 -11.61 17.25
C SER A 41 22.02 -12.19 17.77
N ARG A 42 22.23 -13.50 17.59
CA ARG A 42 23.49 -14.19 17.88
C ARG A 42 23.89 -15.02 16.65
N LYS A 43 25.18 -14.97 16.31
CA LYS A 43 25.71 -15.72 15.16
C LYS A 43 25.55 -17.24 15.36
N GLU A 44 25.74 -17.72 16.58
CA GLU A 44 25.58 -19.12 16.97
C GLU A 44 24.17 -19.65 16.65
N ASP A 45 23.13 -18.85 16.87
CA ASP A 45 21.75 -19.23 16.59
C ASP A 45 21.53 -19.41 15.08
N LYS A 46 22.12 -18.54 14.26
CA LYS A 46 22.08 -18.66 12.80
C LYS A 46 22.79 -19.92 12.34
N ASP A 47 24.00 -20.17 12.84
CA ASP A 47 24.79 -21.33 12.47
C ASP A 47 24.07 -22.64 12.87
N MET A 48 23.45 -22.67 14.06
CA MET A 48 22.63 -23.78 14.51
C MET A 48 21.40 -24.00 13.60
N ILE A 49 20.71 -22.93 13.21
CA ILE A 49 19.54 -23.02 12.32
C ILE A 49 19.96 -23.52 10.94
N LEU A 50 21.03 -22.98 10.36
CA LEU A 50 21.54 -23.39 9.05
C LEU A 50 22.01 -24.84 9.06
N ALA A 51 22.68 -25.29 10.13
CA ALA A 51 23.13 -26.68 10.27
C ALA A 51 21.97 -27.70 10.32
N ARG A 52 20.77 -27.28 10.72
CA ARG A 52 19.56 -28.13 10.74
C ARG A 52 18.85 -28.20 9.39
N ILE A 53 19.24 -27.35 8.44
CA ILE A 53 18.66 -27.30 7.09
C ILE A 53 19.54 -28.16 6.17
N LEU A 54 19.02 -29.33 5.78
CA LEU A 54 19.72 -30.28 4.89
C LEU A 54 20.05 -29.69 3.52
N ASN A 55 19.13 -28.90 2.96
CA ASN A 55 19.31 -28.21 1.68
C ASN A 55 18.71 -26.81 1.77
N VAL A 56 19.59 -25.81 1.80
CA VAL A 56 19.21 -24.40 1.99
C VAL A 56 18.44 -23.86 0.79
N GLU A 57 18.74 -24.31 -0.44
CA GLU A 57 18.04 -23.84 -1.64
C GLU A 57 16.60 -24.35 -1.69
N VAL A 58 16.40 -25.62 -1.34
CA VAL A 58 15.05 -26.19 -1.22
C VAL A 58 14.29 -25.48 -0.11
N PHE A 59 14.94 -25.19 1.02
CA PHE A 59 14.33 -24.45 2.12
C PHE A 59 13.91 -23.05 1.70
N ASN A 60 14.79 -22.29 1.04
CA ASN A 60 14.49 -20.96 0.53
C ASN A 60 13.33 -21.00 -0.47
N THR A 61 13.31 -21.97 -1.38
CA THR A 61 12.20 -22.18 -2.33
C THR A 61 10.88 -22.45 -1.62
N CYS A 62 10.88 -23.34 -0.62
CA CYS A 62 9.70 -23.61 0.19
C CYS A 62 9.24 -22.37 0.96
N LEU A 63 10.17 -21.60 1.53
CA LEU A 63 9.85 -20.37 2.26
C LEU A 63 9.24 -19.31 1.33
N GLN A 64 9.81 -19.12 0.14
CA GLN A 64 9.28 -18.22 -0.88
C GLN A 64 7.87 -18.63 -1.31
N TRP A 65 7.63 -19.92 -1.55
CA TRP A 65 6.30 -20.41 -1.89
C TRP A 65 5.30 -20.21 -0.75
N LEU A 66 5.70 -20.37 0.51
CA LEU A 66 4.83 -20.13 1.66
C LEU A 66 4.45 -18.66 1.84
N ILE A 67 5.32 -17.73 1.46
CA ILE A 67 5.06 -16.30 1.60
C ILE A 67 4.27 -15.78 0.39
N PHE A 68 4.76 -16.06 -0.82
CA PHE A 68 4.31 -15.45 -2.08
C PHE A 68 3.52 -16.38 -3.00
N GLY A 69 3.43 -17.68 -2.69
CA GLY A 69 2.65 -18.62 -3.48
C GLY A 69 1.17 -18.23 -3.55
N SER A 70 0.45 -18.79 -4.51
CA SER A 70 -0.98 -18.53 -4.72
C SER A 70 -1.87 -18.86 -3.52
N ALA A 71 -1.42 -19.75 -2.64
CA ALA A 71 -2.04 -20.07 -1.35
C ALA A 71 -1.16 -19.64 -0.15
N GLY A 72 -0.16 -18.80 -0.39
CA GLY A 72 0.78 -18.31 0.60
C GLY A 72 0.19 -17.23 1.51
N LEU A 73 1.01 -16.74 2.43
CA LEU A 73 0.61 -15.76 3.44
C LEU A 73 0.05 -14.47 2.82
N PHE A 74 0.65 -13.97 1.74
CA PHE A 74 0.17 -12.74 1.10
C PHE A 74 -1.09 -12.92 0.25
N ALA A 75 -1.41 -14.13 -0.19
CA ALA A 75 -2.66 -14.38 -0.92
C ALA A 75 -3.89 -14.06 -0.06
N THR A 76 -3.85 -14.41 1.23
CA THR A 76 -4.93 -14.09 2.18
C THR A 76 -5.01 -12.59 2.46
N TRP A 77 -3.87 -11.91 2.54
CA TRP A 77 -3.82 -10.48 2.78
C TRP A 77 -4.36 -9.66 1.59
N LEU A 78 -3.93 -9.98 0.37
CA LEU A 78 -4.42 -9.33 -0.85
C LEU A 78 -5.94 -9.52 -1.05
N ASP A 79 -6.47 -10.70 -0.73
CA ASP A 79 -7.91 -10.97 -0.76
C ASP A 79 -8.66 -10.10 0.27
N ALA A 80 -8.15 -10.03 1.51
CA ALA A 80 -8.76 -9.19 2.54
C ALA A 80 -8.77 -7.70 2.17
N ASN A 81 -7.67 -7.17 1.63
CA ASN A 81 -7.60 -5.77 1.20
C ASN A 81 -8.55 -5.49 0.03
N SER A 82 -8.59 -6.40 -0.95
CA SER A 82 -9.54 -6.32 -2.06
C SER A 82 -10.99 -6.27 -1.57
N ARG A 83 -11.36 -7.12 -0.60
CA ARG A 83 -12.70 -7.14 0.01
C ARG A 83 -13.02 -5.84 0.75
N LEU A 84 -12.07 -5.31 1.52
CA LEU A 84 -12.23 -4.03 2.23
C LEU A 84 -12.44 -2.88 1.24
N GLY A 85 -11.66 -2.82 0.16
CA GLY A 85 -11.85 -1.84 -0.90
C GLY A 85 -13.23 -1.91 -1.55
N HIS A 86 -13.76 -3.13 -1.80
CA HIS A 86 -15.13 -3.31 -2.30
C HIS A 86 -16.18 -2.85 -1.29
N ALA A 87 -16.03 -3.24 -0.03
CA ALA A 87 -16.95 -2.85 1.05
C ALA A 87 -16.98 -1.32 1.24
N GLY A 88 -15.81 -0.66 1.22
CA GLY A 88 -15.71 0.81 1.31
C GLY A 88 -16.38 1.52 0.14
N ARG A 89 -16.26 1.00 -1.09
CA ARG A 89 -16.99 1.54 -2.25
C ARG A 89 -18.51 1.40 -2.10
N ILE A 90 -18.98 0.27 -1.57
CA ILE A 90 -20.41 0.05 -1.32
C ILE A 90 -20.90 1.00 -0.23
N ALA A 91 -20.19 1.09 0.90
CA ALA A 91 -20.50 1.99 2.00
C ALA A 91 -20.57 3.45 1.52
N ARG A 92 -19.57 3.92 0.76
CA ARG A 92 -19.57 5.27 0.16
C ARG A 92 -20.79 5.51 -0.73
N ARG A 93 -21.23 4.52 -1.52
CA ARG A 93 -22.43 4.64 -2.36
C ARG A 93 -23.71 4.67 -1.51
N ALA A 94 -23.77 3.87 -0.45
CA ALA A 94 -24.90 3.85 0.48
C ALA A 94 -25.03 5.18 1.23
N LEU A 95 -23.92 5.76 1.66
CA LEU A 95 -23.87 7.07 2.32
C LEU A 95 -24.12 8.24 1.35
N ARG A 96 -23.85 8.06 0.05
CA ARG A 96 -24.16 9.06 -1.00
C ARG A 96 -25.58 8.97 -1.55
N ARG A 97 -26.38 7.97 -1.14
CA ARG A 97 -27.83 8.04 -1.40
C ARG A 97 -28.39 9.14 -0.50
N PRO A 98 -28.93 10.23 -1.05
CA PRO A 98 -29.77 11.10 -0.26
C PRO A 98 -31.04 10.30 0.02
N GLY A 99 -31.22 9.88 1.27
CA GLY A 99 -32.57 9.75 1.80
C GLY A 99 -33.18 11.14 1.72
N GLY A 100 -34.17 11.30 0.84
CA GLY A 100 -34.95 12.52 0.78
C GLY A 100 -35.72 12.70 2.09
N SER A 101 -35.21 13.56 2.95
CA SER A 101 -35.98 14.38 3.88
C SER A 101 -35.04 15.43 4.44
N SER A 102 -35.30 16.66 4.01
CA SER A 102 -34.75 17.91 4.53
C SER A 102 -34.65 17.89 6.05
N GLU A 103 -33.45 17.98 6.60
CA GLU A 103 -33.20 18.69 7.85
C GLU A 103 -31.76 19.21 7.87
N SER A 104 -31.69 20.54 7.88
CA SER A 104 -30.49 21.37 7.89
C SER A 104 -29.75 21.23 9.21
N LEU A 105 -28.48 20.84 9.18
CA LEU A 105 -27.48 21.33 10.14
C LEU A 105 -26.13 21.48 9.44
N GLY A 106 -25.62 22.71 9.48
CA GLY A 106 -24.39 23.14 8.85
C GLY A 106 -23.15 22.50 9.46
N GLY A 107 -22.13 22.41 8.62
CA GLY A 107 -20.77 22.04 8.96
C GLY A 107 -19.90 22.44 7.78
N GLU A 108 -19.55 23.73 7.76
CA GLU A 108 -18.44 24.24 6.97
C GLU A 108 -17.18 23.49 7.41
N ASP A 109 -16.47 22.86 6.47
CA ASP A 109 -15.02 22.97 6.52
C ASP A 109 -14.42 22.97 5.11
N SER A 110 -13.50 23.89 4.97
CA SER A 110 -12.90 24.41 3.75
C SER A 110 -11.47 23.92 3.70
N SER A 111 -11.06 23.22 2.64
CA SER A 111 -9.69 23.33 2.11
C SER A 111 -9.55 22.58 0.78
N ASP A 112 -8.97 23.30 -0.17
CA ASP A 112 -8.12 22.80 -1.26
C ASP A 112 -8.79 22.18 -2.49
N ASP A 113 -9.32 23.06 -3.36
CA ASP A 113 -9.33 22.82 -4.82
C ASP A 113 -9.40 24.14 -5.62
N GLU A 114 -8.70 25.17 -5.13
CA GLU A 114 -8.54 26.46 -5.85
C GLU A 114 -7.27 26.45 -6.72
N GLU A 115 -7.11 25.48 -7.64
CA GLU A 115 -5.99 25.55 -8.60
C GLU A 115 -6.23 24.89 -9.98
N LYS A 116 -7.42 25.01 -10.58
CA LYS A 116 -7.58 24.69 -12.02
C LYS A 116 -8.45 25.64 -12.87
N ALA A 117 -8.72 26.86 -12.40
CA ALA A 117 -9.56 27.82 -13.15
C ALA A 117 -8.83 29.07 -13.70
N ASN A 118 -7.50 29.17 -13.62
CA ASN A 118 -6.78 30.41 -14.01
C ASN A 118 -6.02 30.36 -15.35
N ARG A 119 -6.24 29.36 -16.21
CA ARG A 119 -5.57 29.29 -17.54
C ARG A 119 -6.41 29.75 -18.73
N GLN A 120 -7.60 30.32 -18.51
CA GLN A 120 -8.51 30.66 -19.60
C GLN A 120 -9.07 32.09 -19.56
N ARG A 121 -8.29 33.09 -19.12
CA ARG A 121 -8.67 34.52 -19.20
C ARG A 121 -7.59 35.51 -19.67
N VAL A 122 -6.47 35.08 -20.26
CA VAL A 122 -5.46 36.02 -20.81
C VAL A 122 -5.59 36.22 -22.34
N ARG A 123 -6.69 35.75 -22.96
CA ARG A 123 -6.89 35.85 -24.42
C ARG A 123 -7.87 36.94 -24.90
N LEU A 124 -8.46 37.74 -24.02
CA LEU A 124 -9.40 38.79 -24.42
C LEU A 124 -9.18 40.06 -23.60
N GLY A 125 -8.23 40.88 -24.05
CA GLY A 125 -7.94 42.17 -23.42
C GLY A 125 -6.83 42.97 -24.09
N ALA A 126 -6.60 42.73 -25.39
CA ALA A 126 -5.76 43.60 -26.21
C ALA A 126 -6.70 44.37 -27.12
N HIS A 127 -6.96 45.65 -26.83
CA HIS A 127 -7.29 46.69 -27.81
C HIS A 127 -7.41 48.07 -27.11
N SER A 128 -6.54 49.01 -27.55
CA SER A 128 -6.60 50.49 -27.53
C SER A 128 -6.78 51.18 -26.16
N SER A 129 -6.03 52.21 -25.77
CA SER A 129 -5.61 53.48 -26.41
C SER A 129 -4.82 54.26 -25.33
N GLY A 130 -3.86 55.16 -25.51
CA GLY A 130 -3.32 55.93 -26.64
C GLY A 130 -2.59 57.17 -26.04
N GLY A 131 -1.53 57.62 -26.73
CA GLY A 131 -0.90 58.96 -26.62
C GLY A 131 -0.05 59.26 -25.37
N SER A 132 0.93 60.16 -25.35
CA SER A 132 1.80 60.89 -26.32
C SER A 132 2.61 61.91 -25.49
N HIS A 133 3.73 62.41 -26.05
CA HIS A 133 4.62 63.53 -25.60
C HIS A 133 5.72 63.16 -24.59
N SER A 134 7.04 63.25 -24.85
CA SER A 134 7.97 64.19 -25.54
C SER A 134 8.58 65.27 -24.63
N GLY A 135 9.90 65.42 -24.73
CA GLY A 135 10.69 66.58 -24.28
C GLY A 135 11.46 66.31 -22.98
N SER A 136 12.75 66.60 -22.84
CA SER A 136 13.77 67.22 -23.70
C SER A 136 15.14 66.83 -23.16
#